data_AF-A0A958XEX7-F1
#
_entry.id   AF-A0A958XEX7-F1
#
_cell.length_a   1.000
_cell.length_b   1.000
_cell.length_c   1.000
_cell.angle_alpha   90.00
_cell.angle_beta   90.00
_cell.angle_gamma   90.00
#
_symmetry.space_group_name_H-M   'P 1'
#
loop_
_entity.id
_entity.type
_entity.pdbx_description
1 polymer ?
#
loop_
_entity_poly.entity_id
_entity_poly.type
_entity_poly.pdbx_seq_one_letter_code
_entity_poly.pdbx_strand_id
1 'polypeptide(L)'
;MTSMEFNSKLSGLTTLLHSFAYNLTKNSEDAKDLYQETAYRALFNRDKFQPGTNFKAWMFTIMKNIFINNYRKKVKANTILDTTDNQYYINS
;
A
#
# COMPACT_ATOMS: atom_id res chain seq x y z
N MET A 1 2.18 -3.72 23.81
CA MET A 1 2.20 -5.08 23.20
C MET A 1 3.65 -5.44 22.96
N THR A 2 4.09 -6.60 23.44
CA THR A 2 5.49 -7.03 23.30
C THR A 2 5.82 -7.34 21.83
N SER A 3 7.12 -7.45 21.50
CA SER A 3 7.55 -7.76 20.13
C SER A 3 7.07 -9.14 19.69
N MET A 4 7.11 -10.12 20.59
CA MET A 4 6.65 -11.48 20.31
C MET A 4 5.13 -11.53 20.09
N GLU A 5 4.35 -10.84 20.91
CA GLU A 5 2.89 -10.76 20.73
C GLU A 5 2.51 -10.12 19.39
N PHE A 6 3.21 -9.04 19.01
CA PHE A 6 2.99 -8.39 17.71
C PHE A 6 3.28 -9.33 16.55
N ASN A 7 4.45 -9.98 16.58
CA ASN A 7 4.88 -10.89 15.52
C ASN A 7 3.95 -12.10 15.41
N SER A 8 3.52 -12.67 16.53
CA SER A 8 2.54 -13.77 16.55
C SER A 8 1.21 -13.37 15.89
N LYS A 9 0.67 -12.20 16.26
CA LYS A 9 -0.55 -11.67 15.63
C LYS A 9 -0.37 -11.39 14.13
N LEU A 10 0.77 -10.85 13.72
CA LEU A 10 1.08 -10.59 12.31
C LEU A 10 1.15 -11.92 11.52
N SER A 11 1.89 -12.91 12.04
CA SER A 11 2.01 -14.23 11.43
C SER A 11 0.63 -14.87 11.24
N GLY A 12 -0.25 -14.81 12.26
CA GLY A 12 -1.61 -15.32 12.18
C GLY A 12 -2.51 -14.62 11.15
N LEU A 13 -2.17 -13.41 10.70
CA LEU A 13 -2.89 -12.66 9.68
C LEU A 13 -2.30 -12.80 8.27
N THR A 14 -1.15 -13.44 8.12
CA THR A 14 -0.37 -13.45 6.86
C THR A 14 -1.18 -13.92 5.66
N THR A 15 -1.79 -15.10 5.73
CA THR A 15 -2.62 -15.65 4.64
C THR A 15 -3.75 -14.71 4.26
N LEU A 16 -4.40 -14.11 5.26
CA LEU A 16 -5.54 -13.22 5.02
C LEU A 16 -5.10 -11.90 4.38
N LEU A 17 -3.97 -11.34 4.81
CA LEU A 17 -3.41 -10.12 4.24
C LEU A 17 -2.94 -10.34 2.80
N HIS A 18 -2.32 -11.50 2.49
CA HIS A 18 -1.98 -11.85 1.11
C HIS A 18 -3.22 -11.97 0.22
N SER A 19 -4.27 -12.66 0.67
CA SER A 19 -5.53 -12.75 -0.08
C SER A 19 -6.17 -11.37 -0.30
N PHE A 20 -6.11 -10.50 0.71
CA PHE A 20 -6.61 -9.13 0.57
C PHE A 20 -5.78 -8.29 -0.39
N ALA A 21 -4.45 -8.37 -0.31
CA ALA A 21 -3.54 -7.70 -1.24
C ALA A 21 -3.83 -8.14 -2.68
N TYR A 22 -3.97 -9.45 -2.93
CA TYR A 22 -4.33 -9.97 -4.25
C TYR A 22 -5.68 -9.47 -4.74
N ASN A 23 -6.67 -9.36 -3.84
CA ASN A 23 -7.97 -8.81 -4.19
C ASN A 23 -7.91 -7.34 -4.64
N LEU A 24 -6.97 -6.56 -4.11
CA LEU A 24 -6.75 -5.16 -4.50
C LEU A 24 -5.94 -5.04 -5.80
N THR A 25 -4.86 -5.81 -5.95
CA THR A 25 -3.91 -5.65 -7.05
C THR A 25 -4.30 -6.45 -8.29
N LYS A 26 -5.02 -7.57 -8.12
CA LYS A 26 -5.29 -8.58 -9.16
C LYS A 26 -4.02 -9.11 -9.84
N ASN A 27 -2.88 -9.00 -9.16
CA ASN A 27 -1.57 -9.45 -9.61
C ASN A 27 -0.81 -10.05 -8.42
N SER A 28 -0.21 -11.23 -8.61
CA SER A 28 0.48 -11.98 -7.56
C SER A 28 1.73 -11.28 -7.04
N GLU A 29 2.56 -10.73 -7.92
CA GLU A 29 3.80 -10.04 -7.52
C GLU A 29 3.49 -8.71 -6.84
N ASP A 30 2.60 -7.90 -7.41
CA ASP A 30 2.16 -6.65 -6.77
C ASP A 30 1.51 -6.91 -5.40
N ALA A 31 0.82 -8.05 -5.24
CA ALA A 31 0.22 -8.44 -3.96
C ALA A 31 1.28 -8.79 -2.92
N LYS A 32 2.36 -9.49 -3.31
CA LYS A 32 3.50 -9.77 -2.42
C LYS A 32 4.17 -8.48 -2.00
N ASP A 33 4.43 -7.57 -2.92
CA ASP A 33 5.06 -6.28 -2.64
C ASP A 33 4.20 -5.42 -1.70
N LEU A 34 2.90 -5.34 -1.96
CA LEU A 34 1.96 -4.61 -1.11
C LEU A 34 1.89 -5.22 0.30
N TYR A 35 1.90 -6.54 0.42
CA TYR A 35 1.98 -7.21 1.72
C TYR A 35 3.28 -6.89 2.45
N GLN A 36 4.42 -7.00 1.78
CA GLN A 36 5.73 -6.75 2.37
C GLN A 36 5.84 -5.32 2.91
N GLU A 37 5.45 -4.32 2.11
CA GLU A 37 5.42 -2.92 2.53
C GLU A 37 4.46 -2.71 3.70
N THR A 38 3.31 -3.40 3.71
CA THR A 38 2.36 -3.35 4.84
C THR A 38 3.01 -3.90 6.11
N ALA A 39 3.64 -5.07 6.05
CA ALA A 39 4.30 -5.71 7.18
C ALA A 39 5.45 -4.84 7.71
N TYR A 40 6.27 -4.29 6.80
CA TYR A 40 7.34 -3.36 7.16
C TYR A 40 6.80 -2.13 7.90
N ARG A 41 5.79 -1.44 7.35
CA ARG A 41 5.19 -0.27 8.01
C ARG A 41 4.54 -0.60 9.34
N ALA A 42 3.90 -1.76 9.45
CA ALA A 42 3.27 -2.21 10.68
C ALA A 42 4.32 -2.45 11.77
N LEU A 43 5.44 -3.12 11.43
CA LEU A 43 6.56 -3.36 12.34
C LEU A 43 7.24 -2.04 12.73
N PHE A 44 7.49 -1.15 11.78
CA PHE A 44 8.11 0.15 12.03
C PHE A 44 7.24 1.06 12.91
N ASN A 45 5.92 1.01 12.73
CA ASN A 45 4.96 1.82 13.50
C ASN A 45 4.29 1.04 14.63
N ARG A 46 4.87 -0.07 15.08
CA ARG A 46 4.25 -0.95 16.09
C ARG A 46 3.89 -0.23 17.38
N ASP A 47 4.67 0.77 17.78
CA ASP A 47 4.45 1.55 18.99
C ASP A 47 3.25 2.49 18.88
N LYS A 48 2.78 2.75 17.64
CA LYS A 48 1.55 3.52 17.38
C LYS A 48 0.29 2.65 17.46
N PHE A 49 0.42 1.33 17.54
CA PHE A 49 -0.74 0.47 17.74
C PHE A 49 -1.23 0.58 19.18
N GLN A 50 -2.48 0.99 19.35
CA GLN A 50 -3.11 1.08 20.67
C GLN A 50 -3.62 -0.30 21.11
N PRO A 51 -3.06 -0.89 22.19
CA PRO A 51 -3.55 -2.16 22.73
C PRO A 51 -5.04 -2.08 23.10
N GLY A 52 -5.77 -3.18 22.92
CA GLY A 52 -7.23 -3.22 23.12
C GLY A 52 -8.06 -2.85 21.88
N THR A 53 -7.43 -2.32 20.82
CA THR A 53 -8.10 -2.09 19.53
C THR A 53 -7.96 -3.28 18.58
N ASN A 54 -8.69 -3.26 17.46
CA ASN A 54 -8.71 -4.35 16.48
C ASN A 54 -7.43 -4.35 15.62
N PHE A 55 -6.48 -5.22 15.97
CA PHE A 55 -5.22 -5.38 15.24
C PHE A 55 -5.42 -5.72 13.76
N LYS A 56 -6.40 -6.57 13.43
CA LYS A 56 -6.73 -6.93 12.06
C LYS A 56 -7.16 -5.68 11.29
N ALA A 57 -8.15 -4.93 11.77
CA ALA A 57 -8.61 -3.71 11.11
C ALA A 57 -7.48 -2.69 10.90
N TRP A 58 -6.56 -2.57 11.87
CA TRP A 58 -5.39 -1.71 11.77
C TRP A 58 -4.44 -2.13 10.63
N MET A 59 -4.12 -3.43 10.51
CA MET A 59 -3.31 -3.96 9.40
C MET A 59 -3.95 -3.70 8.02
N PHE A 60 -5.25 -3.95 7.89
CA PHE A 60 -6.00 -3.69 6.66
C PHE A 60 -6.01 -2.20 6.29
N THR A 61 -6.07 -1.32 7.28
CA THR A 61 -6.04 0.13 7.09
C THR A 61 -4.68 0.58 6.54
N ILE A 62 -3.57 0.07 7.10
CA ILE A 62 -2.23 0.35 6.59
C ILE A 62 -2.11 -0.07 5.13
N MET A 63 -2.52 -1.31 4.81
CA MET A 63 -2.45 -1.86 3.44
C MET A 63 -3.26 -1.02 2.46
N LYS A 64 -4.51 -0.68 2.80
CA LYS A 64 -5.39 0.12 1.95
C LYS A 64 -4.80 1.52 1.69
N ASN A 65 -4.20 2.13 2.71
CA ASN A 65 -3.55 3.44 2.56
C ASN A 65 -2.33 3.37 1.63
N ILE A 66 -1.50 2.33 1.73
CA ILE A 66 -0.37 2.11 0.81
C ILE A 66 -0.90 1.97 -0.62
N PHE A 67 -1.88 1.09 -0.83
CA PHE A 67 -2.47 0.84 -2.15
C PHE A 67 -3.04 2.12 -2.79
N ILE A 68 -3.86 2.87 -2.06
CA ILE A 68 -4.46 4.12 -2.56
C ILE A 68 -3.38 5.15 -2.91
N ASN A 69 -2.36 5.28 -2.07
CA ASN A 69 -1.27 6.23 -2.31
C ASN A 69 -0.45 5.85 -3.56
N ASN A 70 -0.15 4.56 -3.73
CA ASN A 70 0.55 4.07 -4.93
C ASN A 70 -0.29 4.27 -6.19
N TYR A 71 -1.60 3.98 -6.12
CA TYR A 71 -2.53 4.24 -7.21
C TYR A 71 -2.56 5.72 -7.61
N ARG A 72 -2.72 6.63 -6.64
CA ARG A 72 -2.70 8.09 -6.88
C ARG A 72 -1.39 8.57 -7.52
N LYS A 73 -0.26 8.04 -7.07
CA LYS A 73 1.06 8.33 -7.68
C LYS A 73 1.13 7.87 -9.13
N LYS A 74 0.66 6.65 -9.42
CA LYS A 74 0.63 6.10 -10.78
C LYS A 74 -0.25 6.93 -11.72
N VAL A 75 -1.45 7.31 -11.27
CA VAL A 75 -2.34 8.19 -12.04
C VAL A 75 -1.68 9.54 -12.32
N LYS A 76 -1.11 10.19 -11.30
CA LYS A 76 -0.44 11.48 -11.46
C LYS A 76 0.73 11.41 -12.45
N ALA A 77 1.53 10.34 -12.40
CA ALA A 77 2.63 10.12 -13.33
C ALA A 77 2.13 9.95 -14.78
N ASN A 78 0.97 9.33 -14.98
CA ASN A 78 0.37 9.17 -16.30
C ASN A 78 -0.29 10.44 -16.86
N THR A 79 -0.64 11.42 -16.01
CA THR A 79 -1.27 12.69 -16.44
C THR A 79 -0.24 13.76 -16.83
N ILE A 80 1.01 13.62 -16.42
CA ILE A 80 2.07 14.59 -16.73
C ILE A 80 2.87 14.02 -17.90
N LEU A 81 2.59 14.46 -19.13
CA LEU A 81 3.53 14.63 -20.24
C LEU A 81 2.78 15.03 -21.53
N ASP A 82 2.49 16.33 -21.66
CA ASP A 82 2.55 17.01 -22.95
C ASP A 82 3.57 18.14 -22.81
N THR A 83 4.80 17.88 -23.25
CA THR A 83 5.87 18.89 -23.37
C THR A 83 6.02 19.34 -24.82
N THR A 84 5.01 19.14 -25.67
CA THR A 84 5.07 19.61 -27.04
C THR A 84 5.06 21.13 -27.02
N ASP A 85 6.17 21.75 -27.42
CA ASP A 85 6.16 23.16 -27.74
C ASP A 85 5.13 23.36 -28.86
N ASN A 86 4.10 24.15 -28.59
CA ASN A 86 3.07 24.54 -29.55
C ASN A 86 3.70 25.39 -30.67
N GLN A 87 4.44 24.76 -31.59
CA GLN A 87 4.93 25.40 -32.81
C GLN A 87 3.75 25.59 -33.77
N TYR A 88 2.96 26.63 -33.52
CA TYR A 88 1.99 27.12 -34.48
C TYR A 88 2.75 27.83 -35.62
N TYR A 89 3.14 27.09 -36.65
CA TYR A 89 3.41 27.70 -37.96
C TYR A 89 2.06 28.07 -38.58
N ILE A 90 1.54 29.24 -38.21
CA ILE A 90 0.46 29.86 -38.97
C ILE A 90 1.08 30.28 -40.30
N ASN A 91 0.71 29.59 -41.37
CA ASN A 91 1.14 29.87 -42.73
C ASN A 91 1.04 31.38 -43.03
N SER A 92 2.11 31.92 -43.61
CA SER A 92 2.22 33.28 -44.17
C SER A 92 1.34 33.45 -45.40
#